data_AF-U1P5R9-F1
#
_entry.id   AF-U1P5R9-F1
#
_cell.length_a   1.000
_cell.length_b   1.000
_cell.length_c   1.000
_cell.angle_alpha   90.00
_cell.angle_beta   90.00
_cell.angle_gamma   90.00
#
_symmetry.space_group_name_H-M   'P 1'
#
loop_
_entity.id
_entity.type
_entity.pdbx_description
1 polymer ?
#
loop_
_entity_poly.entity_id
_entity_poly.type
_entity_poly.pdbx_seq_one_letter_code
_entity_poly.pdbx_strand_id
1 'polypeptide(L)'
;MLGFRYRGYIELTDEERELVEITQARQRFNEWISTGEFPSEREYDETVLVDDLEGLVDVAIDTNKRVIEDDQLGVFTVLDDAYIYIYVQPDSAARDWLVNYADTTIDEFDDYEF
;
A
#
# COMPACT_ATOMS: atom_id res chain seq x y z
N MET A 1 11.64 21.72 -44.72
CA MET A 1 11.76 20.72 -43.64
C MET A 1 11.34 21.43 -42.34
N LEU A 2 10.09 21.25 -41.89
CA LEU A 2 9.59 21.87 -40.66
C LEU A 2 9.60 20.82 -39.56
N GLY A 3 10.49 20.97 -38.57
CA GLY A 3 10.50 20.14 -37.38
C GLY A 3 9.46 20.64 -36.39
N PHE A 4 8.35 19.92 -36.23
CA PHE A 4 7.43 20.13 -35.13
C PHE A 4 8.05 19.55 -33.85
N ARG A 5 8.58 20.40 -32.99
CA ARG A 5 8.86 20.05 -31.59
C ARG A 5 7.53 20.13 -30.83
N TYR A 6 6.82 19.01 -30.74
CA TYR A 6 5.77 18.85 -29.74
C TYR A 6 6.45 18.75 -28.36
N ARG A 7 6.43 19.83 -27.59
CA ARG A 7 6.73 19.80 -26.15
C ARG A 7 5.41 20.08 -25.43
N GLY A 8 4.58 19.04 -25.37
CA GLY A 8 3.38 19.05 -24.55
C GLY A 8 3.79 18.93 -23.08
N TYR A 9 3.47 19.96 -22.30
CA TYR A 9 3.40 19.84 -20.85
C TYR A 9 2.14 19.04 -20.55
N ILE A 10 2.28 17.74 -20.27
CA ILE A 10 1.23 17.00 -19.58
C ILE A 10 1.44 17.36 -18.11
N GLU A 11 0.60 18.24 -17.57
CA GLU A 11 0.52 18.39 -16.13
C GLU A 11 0.01 17.07 -15.57
N LEU A 12 0.83 16.41 -14.75
CA LEU A 12 0.43 15.17 -14.07
C LEU A 12 -0.78 15.47 -13.17
N THR A 13 -1.77 14.58 -13.21
CA THR A 13 -2.86 14.56 -12.24
C THR A 13 -2.30 14.29 -10.84
N ASP A 14 -3.09 14.57 -9.79
CA ASP A 14 -2.64 14.32 -8.42
C ASP A 14 -2.36 12.81 -8.19
N GLU A 15 -3.19 11.94 -8.77
CA GLU A 15 -3.01 10.48 -8.75
C GLU A 15 -1.72 10.03 -9.47
N GLU A 16 -1.43 10.60 -10.65
CA GLU A 16 -0.19 10.29 -11.37
C GLU A 16 1.05 10.76 -10.62
N ARG A 17 0.96 11.88 -9.88
CA ARG A 17 2.06 12.35 -9.02
C ARG A 17 2.28 11.40 -7.84
N GLU A 18 1.21 10.98 -7.20
CA GLU A 18 1.26 10.04 -6.09
C GLU A 18 1.90 8.71 -6.53
N LEU A 19 1.51 8.16 -7.68
CA LEU A 19 2.15 6.95 -8.25
C LEU A 19 3.64 7.13 -8.55
N VAL A 20 4.05 8.31 -9.02
CA VAL A 20 5.48 8.62 -9.21
C VAL A 20 6.23 8.65 -7.89
N GLU A 21 5.65 9.24 -6.84
CA GLU A 21 6.22 9.28 -5.50
C GLU A 21 6.36 7.88 -4.90
N ILE A 22 5.32 7.05 -5.02
CA ILE A 22 5.34 5.64 -4.62
C ILE A 22 6.44 4.87 -5.35
N THR A 23 6.53 5.03 -6.68
CA THR A 23 7.56 4.36 -7.49
C THR A 23 8.97 4.73 -7.00
N GLN A 24 9.19 6.00 -6.65
CA GLN A 24 10.47 6.46 -6.10
C GLN A 24 10.73 5.91 -4.69
N ALA A 25 9.72 5.89 -3.82
CA ALA A 25 9.82 5.30 -2.48
C ALA A 25 10.14 3.81 -2.56
N ARG A 26 9.44 3.05 -3.41
CA ARG A 26 9.69 1.63 -3.66
C ARG A 26 11.11 1.38 -4.12
N GLN A 27 11.65 2.20 -5.01
CA GLN A 27 13.06 2.08 -5.44
C GLN A 27 14.03 2.38 -4.29
N ARG A 28 13.73 3.38 -3.47
CA ARG A 28 14.55 3.78 -2.31
C ARG A 28 14.61 2.68 -1.25
N PHE A 29 13.49 2.01 -0.99
CA PHE A 29 13.37 0.99 0.06
C PHE A 29 13.49 -0.44 -0.46
N ASN A 30 14.06 -0.65 -1.66
CA ASN A 30 14.12 -1.97 -2.30
C ASN A 30 14.78 -3.07 -1.45
N GLU A 31 15.64 -2.71 -0.49
CA GLU A 31 16.30 -3.68 0.38
C GLU A 31 15.35 -4.29 1.43
N TRP A 32 14.33 -3.52 1.83
CA TRP A 32 13.30 -3.87 2.82
C TRP A 32 12.06 -4.51 2.18
N ILE A 33 11.88 -4.31 0.88
CA ILE A 33 10.74 -4.80 0.11
C ILE A 33 11.08 -6.14 -0.55
N SER A 34 10.17 -7.10 -0.47
CA SER A 34 10.19 -8.35 -1.23
C SER A 34 8.88 -8.51 -1.98
N THR A 35 8.90 -9.12 -3.16
CA THR A 35 7.67 -9.45 -3.89
C THR A 35 7.07 -10.75 -3.37
N GLY A 36 5.75 -10.81 -3.25
CA GLY A 36 5.01 -11.99 -2.84
C GLY A 36 3.52 -11.84 -3.12
N GLU A 37 2.77 -12.91 -2.92
CA GLU A 37 1.31 -12.89 -3.07
C GLU A 37 0.66 -12.77 -1.70
N PHE A 38 -0.32 -11.88 -1.60
CA PHE A 38 -1.13 -11.73 -0.40
C PHE A 38 -2.09 -12.93 -0.28
N PRO A 39 -2.06 -13.68 0.84
CA PRO A 39 -2.94 -14.84 1.00
C PRO A 39 -4.38 -14.39 1.19
N SER A 40 -5.26 -14.77 0.25
CA SER A 40 -6.69 -14.45 0.26
C SER A 40 -7.50 -15.12 1.39
N GLU A 41 -6.94 -16.10 2.09
CA GLU A 41 -7.67 -16.99 3.01
C GLU A 41 -7.12 -17.04 4.44
N ARG A 42 -6.21 -16.13 4.82
CA ARG A 42 -5.77 -16.07 6.22
C ARG A 42 -6.68 -15.18 7.05
N GLU A 43 -7.24 -15.77 8.10
CA GLU A 43 -7.80 -15.06 9.25
C GLU A 43 -6.64 -14.35 9.95
N TYR A 44 -6.46 -13.07 9.65
CA TYR A 44 -5.73 -12.18 10.53
C TYR A 44 -6.75 -11.44 11.38
N ASP A 45 -6.44 -11.23 12.65
CA ASP A 45 -7.40 -10.71 13.61
C ASP A 45 -7.67 -9.21 13.37
N GLU A 46 -6.63 -8.45 12.99
CA GLU A 46 -6.72 -6.98 12.86
C GLU A 46 -5.97 -6.46 11.63
N THR A 47 -6.63 -5.61 10.85
CA THR A 47 -6.05 -4.92 9.67
C THR A 47 -5.87 -3.44 9.95
N VAL A 48 -4.65 -2.94 9.72
CA VAL A 48 -4.29 -1.53 9.90
C VAL A 48 -3.92 -0.94 8.54
N LEU A 49 -4.68 0.06 8.10
CA LEU A 49 -4.31 0.84 6.92
C LEU A 49 -3.22 1.85 7.30
N VAL A 50 -2.18 1.89 6.48
CA VAL A 50 -1.07 2.85 6.60
C VAL A 50 -1.18 3.83 5.43
N ASP A 51 -0.96 5.11 5.70
CA ASP A 51 -1.20 6.18 4.73
C ASP A 51 -0.17 6.21 3.58
N ASP A 52 1.07 5.77 3.83
CA ASP A 52 2.14 5.80 2.85
C ASP A 52 3.15 4.63 3.02
N LEU A 53 3.95 4.41 1.97
CA LEU A 53 4.95 3.33 1.94
C LEU A 53 6.11 3.56 2.92
N GLU A 54 6.46 4.81 3.26
CA GLU A 54 7.54 5.11 4.19
C GLU A 54 7.16 4.67 5.61
N GLY A 55 5.96 5.03 6.06
CA GLY A 55 5.41 4.58 7.33
C GLY A 55 5.28 3.06 7.41
N LEU A 56 4.91 2.39 6.31
CA LEU A 56 4.85 0.92 6.29
C LEU A 56 6.25 0.29 6.41
N VAL A 57 7.27 0.90 5.80
CA VAL A 57 8.67 0.46 5.95
C VAL A 57 9.15 0.65 7.37
N ASP A 58 8.80 1.76 8.03
CA ASP A 58 9.13 2.00 9.44
C ASP A 58 8.54 0.90 10.33
N VAL A 59 7.27 0.52 10.12
CA VAL A 59 6.65 -0.63 10.82
C VAL A 59 7.43 -1.91 10.59
N ALA A 60 7.86 -2.20 9.35
CA ALA A 60 8.66 -3.38 9.05
C ALA A 60 10.00 -3.39 9.80
N ILE A 61 10.65 -2.23 9.93
CA ILE A 61 11.91 -2.08 10.66
C ILE A 61 11.69 -2.33 12.16
N ASP A 62 10.68 -1.69 12.75
CA ASP A 62 10.40 -1.78 14.18
C ASP A 62 10.00 -3.19 14.62
N THR A 63 9.28 -3.92 13.75
CA THR A 63 8.84 -5.30 13.98
C THR A 63 9.86 -6.35 13.52
N ASN A 64 11.00 -5.93 12.96
CA ASN A 64 12.02 -6.81 12.37
C ASN A 64 11.42 -7.80 11.34
N LYS A 65 10.53 -7.28 10.49
CA LYS A 65 9.88 -7.98 9.37
C LYS A 65 10.32 -7.38 8.03
N ARG A 66 9.70 -7.82 6.95
CA ARG A 66 9.87 -7.26 5.60
C ARG A 66 8.54 -6.74 5.09
N VAL A 67 8.60 -5.77 4.19
CA VAL A 67 7.45 -5.39 3.38
C VAL A 67 7.28 -6.40 2.25
N ILE A 68 6.05 -6.85 2.02
CA ILE A 68 5.67 -7.73 0.91
C ILE A 68 4.84 -6.91 -0.09
N GLU A 69 5.39 -6.74 -1.29
CA GLU A 69 4.74 -6.12 -2.45
C GLU A 69 3.97 -7.20 -3.22
N ASP A 70 2.65 -7.02 -3.34
CA ASP A 70 1.79 -7.80 -4.24
C ASP A 70 1.45 -6.93 -5.45
N ASP A 71 2.19 -7.15 -6.54
CA ASP A 71 2.04 -6.40 -7.79
C ASP A 71 0.67 -6.60 -8.45
N GLN A 72 0.00 -7.74 -8.21
CA GLN A 72 -1.29 -8.03 -8.83
C GLN A 72 -2.41 -7.25 -8.17
N LEU A 73 -2.35 -7.14 -6.84
CA LEU A 73 -3.33 -6.39 -6.06
C LEU A 73 -2.96 -4.91 -5.93
N GLY A 74 -1.71 -4.53 -6.18
CA GLY A 74 -1.25 -3.15 -6.01
C GLY A 74 -1.16 -2.75 -4.54
N VAL A 75 -0.70 -3.67 -3.68
CA VAL A 75 -0.64 -3.45 -2.22
C VAL A 75 0.74 -3.79 -1.67
N PHE A 76 1.09 -3.14 -0.57
CA PHE A 76 2.26 -3.46 0.24
C PHE A 76 1.81 -3.87 1.63
N THR A 77 2.41 -4.90 2.19
CA THR A 77 1.99 -5.45 3.49
C THR A 77 3.15 -5.74 4.42
N VAL A 78 2.91 -5.61 5.72
CA VAL A 78 3.77 -6.15 6.79
C VAL A 78 2.91 -7.09 7.63
N LEU A 79 3.40 -8.31 7.82
CA LEU A 79 2.73 -9.34 8.62
C LEU A 79 3.41 -9.44 9.98
N ASP A 80 2.67 -9.14 11.05
CA ASP A 80 3.16 -9.26 12.42
C ASP A 80 2.15 -9.91 13.35
N ASP A 81 2.35 -11.20 13.61
CA ASP A 81 1.50 -12.04 14.45
C ASP A 81 0.00 -11.91 14.10
N ALA A 82 -0.77 -11.16 14.88
CA ALA A 82 -2.21 -10.96 14.70
C ALA A 82 -2.57 -9.79 13.76
N TYR A 83 -1.59 -8.93 13.45
CA TYR A 83 -1.77 -7.70 12.69
C TYR A 83 -1.28 -7.82 11.25
N ILE A 84 -2.07 -7.26 10.34
CA ILE A 84 -1.60 -6.88 9.01
C ILE A 84 -1.57 -5.36 8.90
N TYR A 85 -0.42 -4.82 8.54
CA TYR A 85 -0.31 -3.42 8.13
C TYR A 85 -0.32 -3.37 6.61
N ILE A 86 -1.18 -2.54 6.02
CA ILE A 86 -1.39 -2.49 4.58
C ILE A 86 -1.29 -1.05 4.08
N TYR A 87 -0.44 -0.84 3.08
CA TYR A 87 -0.48 0.34 2.23
C TYR A 87 -1.09 -0.04 0.88
N VAL A 88 -2.10 0.70 0.43
CA VAL A 88 -2.85 0.44 -0.79
C VAL A 88 -2.56 1.52 -1.82
N GLN A 89 -2.05 1.13 -2.99
CA GLN A 89 -1.77 2.10 -4.05
C GLN A 89 -3.06 2.78 -4.54
N PRO A 90 -2.98 4.03 -5.03
CA PRO A 90 -4.12 4.76 -5.58
C PRO A 90 -4.86 4.00 -6.68
N ASP A 91 -4.11 3.31 -7.55
CA ASP A 91 -4.61 2.55 -8.69
C ASP A 91 -4.85 1.05 -8.39
N SER A 92 -4.77 0.66 -7.12
CA SER A 92 -4.98 -0.72 -6.69
C SER A 92 -6.39 -1.21 -7.01
N ALA A 93 -6.48 -2.36 -7.68
CA ALA A 93 -7.74 -3.06 -7.92
C ALA A 93 -8.41 -3.56 -6.62
N ALA A 94 -7.64 -3.66 -5.53
CA ALA A 94 -8.11 -4.09 -4.22
C ALA A 94 -8.58 -2.93 -3.32
N ARG A 95 -8.39 -1.67 -3.74
CA ARG A 95 -8.61 -0.49 -2.90
C ARG A 95 -10.01 -0.43 -2.30
N ASP A 96 -11.03 -0.56 -3.14
CA ASP A 96 -12.41 -0.52 -2.69
C ASP A 96 -12.73 -1.67 -1.71
N TRP A 97 -12.20 -2.86 -1.94
CA TRP A 97 -12.46 -4.01 -1.07
C TRP A 97 -11.74 -3.88 0.29
N LEU A 98 -10.46 -3.49 0.29
CA LEU A 98 -9.65 -3.41 1.51
C LEU A 98 -10.06 -2.26 2.43
N VAL A 99 -10.41 -1.11 1.86
CA VAL A 99 -10.87 0.04 2.66
C VAL A 99 -12.18 -0.30 3.38
N ASN A 100 -13.13 -0.95 2.70
CA ASN A 100 -14.38 -1.38 3.32
C ASN A 100 -14.19 -2.48 4.38
N TYR A 101 -13.23 -3.39 4.16
CA TYR A 101 -12.90 -4.43 5.13
C TYR A 101 -12.30 -3.85 6.42
N ALA A 102 -11.36 -2.91 6.29
CA ALA A 102 -10.76 -2.23 7.44
C ALA A 102 -11.78 -1.39 8.23
N ASP A 103 -12.72 -0.73 7.54
CA ASP A 103 -13.80 0.03 8.20
C ASP A 103 -14.72 -0.89 9.02
N THR A 104 -15.06 -2.07 8.46
CA THR A 104 -15.86 -3.09 9.16
C THR A 104 -15.17 -3.57 10.44
N THR A 105 -13.84 -3.76 10.41
CA THR A 105 -13.10 -4.17 11.61
C THR A 105 -13.08 -3.11 12.71
N ILE A 106 -13.15 -1.82 12.35
CA ILE A 106 -13.25 -0.71 13.32
C ILE A 106 -14.64 -0.69 13.96
N ASP A 107 -15.70 -0.84 13.15
CA ASP A 107 -17.08 -0.90 13.65
C ASP A 107 -17.29 -2.08 14.63
N GLU A 108 -16.70 -3.25 14.34
CA GLU A 108 -16.75 -4.40 15.26
C GLU A 108 -15.97 -4.14 16.56
N PHE A 109 -14.89 -3.34 16.53
CA PHE A 109 -14.11 -3.00 17.72
C PHE A 109 -14.87 -2.05 18.66
N ASP A 110 -15.61 -1.08 18.11
CA ASP A 110 -16.45 -0.15 18.87
C ASP A 110 -17.66 -0.84 19.53
N ASP A 111 -18.12 -1.98 18.99
CA ASP A 111 -19.16 -2.82 19.60
C ASP A 111 -18.68 -3.55 20.87
N TYR A 112 -17.36 -3.65 21.10
CA TYR A 112 -16.77 -4.14 22.36
C TYR A 112 -16.52 -2.98 23.35
N GLU A 113 -17.59 -2.31 23.79
CA GLU A 113 -17.52 -1.31 24.86
C GLU A 113 -17.14 -2.00 26.21
N PHE A 114 -15.97 -1.64 26.77
CA PHE A 114 -15.45 -2.14 28.07
C PHE A 114 -16.14 -1.53 29.30
#